data_AF-A0A3T0KT07-F1
#
_entry.id   AF-A0A3T0KT07-F1
#
_cell.length_a   1.000
_cell.length_b   1.000
_cell.length_c   1.000
_cell.angle_alpha   90.00
_cell.angle_beta   90.00
_cell.angle_gamma   90.00
#
_symmetry.space_group_name_H-M   'P 1'
#
loop_
_entity.id
_entity.type
_entity.pdbx_description
1 polymer ?
#
loop_
_entity_poly.entity_id
_entity_poly.type
_entity_poly.pdbx_seq_one_letter_code
_entity_poly.pdbx_strand_id
1 'polypeptide(L)'
;MPKGTSWTENELSLLEENYNKVNINQLIRLLPNRTEAAIVNKAKKLKLSTTQKLKWTEEEEVKLKELFPCNTIDELLTHFSNRTSNSILAKAKEMNLKKDESHIQKVRRKRSTNWTESEDAILRKHYPTGGYKPVNEQLPHRNAKSILSRAVKLGIKRIDKYGWNWNREVVSIEDIGHRRTVVIKFTKPEIEIGE
;
A
#
# COMPACT_ATOMS: atom_id res chain seq x y z
N MET A 1 -39.00 5.41 9.61
CA MET A 1 -39.08 6.14 8.33
C MET A 1 -39.45 5.16 7.23
N PRO A 2 -40.45 5.44 6.38
CA PRO A 2 -40.93 4.47 5.39
C PRO A 2 -39.83 4.22 4.36
N LYS A 3 -39.39 2.96 4.25
CA LYS A 3 -38.48 2.50 3.19
C LYS A 3 -39.26 2.62 1.88
N GLY A 4 -38.93 3.61 1.04
CA GLY A 4 -39.63 3.85 -0.22
C GLY A 4 -39.59 2.63 -1.14
N THR A 5 -40.70 1.89 -1.20
CA THR A 5 -40.79 0.60 -1.92
C THR A 5 -40.83 0.78 -3.44
N SER A 6 -41.29 1.92 -3.94
CA SER A 6 -41.43 2.24 -5.37
C SER A 6 -40.50 3.39 -5.76
N TRP A 7 -39.90 3.31 -6.94
CA TRP A 7 -39.14 4.41 -7.58
C TRP A 7 -40.12 5.32 -8.31
N THR A 8 -40.03 6.64 -8.11
CA THR A 8 -40.84 7.61 -8.83
C THR A 8 -40.25 7.93 -10.21
N GLU A 9 -41.08 8.43 -11.13
CA GLU A 9 -40.64 8.83 -12.47
C GLU A 9 -39.51 9.87 -12.41
N ASN A 10 -39.61 10.83 -11.49
CA ASN A 10 -38.57 11.83 -11.28
C ASN A 10 -37.25 11.20 -10.78
N GLU A 11 -37.31 10.23 -9.88
CA GLU A 11 -36.10 9.51 -9.43
C GLU A 11 -35.49 8.67 -10.55
N LEU A 12 -36.30 8.13 -11.46
CA LEU A 12 -35.83 7.38 -12.64
C LEU A 12 -35.14 8.31 -13.64
N SER A 13 -35.77 9.43 -14.00
CA SER A 13 -35.18 10.44 -14.91
C SER A 13 -33.88 11.00 -14.33
N LEU A 14 -33.85 11.38 -13.05
CA LEU A 14 -32.62 11.82 -12.38
C LEU A 14 -31.54 10.75 -12.42
N LEU A 15 -31.89 9.48 -12.18
CA LEU A 15 -30.94 8.37 -12.24
C LEU A 15 -30.41 8.18 -13.67
N GLU A 16 -31.26 8.12 -14.69
CA GLU A 16 -30.86 7.91 -16.08
C GLU A 16 -29.95 9.02 -16.61
N GLU A 17 -30.25 10.28 -16.28
CA GLU A 17 -29.49 11.43 -16.75
C GLU A 17 -28.14 11.61 -16.07
N ASN A 18 -28.03 11.19 -14.79
CA ASN A 18 -26.89 11.51 -13.93
C ASN A 18 -26.01 10.30 -13.61
N TYR A 19 -26.49 9.06 -13.74
CA TYR A 19 -25.74 7.86 -13.34
C TYR A 19 -24.36 7.75 -13.99
N ASN A 20 -24.22 8.23 -15.24
CA ASN A 20 -22.97 8.24 -16.00
C ASN A 20 -22.24 9.59 -16.02
N LYS A 21 -22.63 10.56 -15.19
CA LYS A 21 -22.02 11.90 -15.15
C LYS A 21 -21.40 12.22 -13.80
N VAL A 22 -22.02 11.74 -12.73
CA VAL A 22 -21.67 12.09 -11.36
C VAL A 22 -21.27 10.85 -10.56
N ASN A 23 -20.50 11.06 -9.48
CA ASN A 23 -20.15 9.96 -8.60
C ASN A 23 -21.32 9.51 -7.72
N ILE A 24 -21.15 8.35 -7.08
CA ILE A 24 -22.18 7.77 -6.22
C ILE A 24 -22.58 8.69 -5.05
N ASN A 25 -21.66 9.48 -4.49
CA ASN A 25 -21.95 10.42 -3.40
C ASN A 25 -22.81 11.60 -3.88
N GLN A 26 -22.57 12.10 -5.08
CA GLN A 26 -23.39 13.11 -5.74
C GLN A 26 -24.77 12.55 -6.09
N LEU A 27 -24.86 11.30 -6.54
CA LEU A 27 -26.15 10.61 -6.75
C LEU A 27 -26.94 10.46 -5.46
N ILE A 28 -26.30 10.14 -4.34
CA ILE A 28 -26.96 10.08 -3.02
C ILE A 28 -27.50 11.45 -2.60
N ARG A 29 -26.82 12.55 -2.95
CA ARG A 29 -27.33 13.91 -2.71
C ARG A 29 -28.54 14.24 -3.57
N LEU A 30 -28.56 13.79 -4.83
CA LEU A 30 -29.70 13.96 -5.74
C LEU A 30 -30.88 13.04 -5.38
N LEU A 31 -30.60 11.89 -4.76
CA LEU A 31 -31.57 10.88 -4.35
C LEU A 31 -31.44 10.61 -2.83
N PRO A 32 -31.74 11.59 -1.96
CA PRO A 32 -31.45 11.52 -0.52
C PRO A 32 -32.20 10.40 0.21
N ASN A 33 -33.30 9.92 -0.38
CA ASN A 33 -34.10 8.82 0.15
C ASN A 33 -33.63 7.43 -0.32
N ARG A 34 -32.56 7.36 -1.12
CA ARG A 34 -32.02 6.13 -1.68
C ARG A 34 -30.63 5.85 -1.13
N THR A 35 -30.43 4.62 -0.69
CA THR A 35 -29.09 4.15 -0.33
C THR A 35 -28.28 3.89 -1.60
N GLU A 36 -26.95 3.93 -1.48
CA GLU A 36 -26.03 3.53 -2.54
C GLU A 36 -26.42 2.19 -3.18
N ALA A 37 -26.69 1.18 -2.34
CA ALA A 37 -27.11 -0.13 -2.80
C ALA A 37 -28.44 -0.10 -3.59
N ALA A 38 -29.40 0.74 -3.19
CA ALA A 38 -30.66 0.89 -3.92
C ALA A 38 -30.44 1.52 -5.30
N ILE A 39 -29.61 2.56 -5.38
CA ILE A 39 -29.24 3.26 -6.62
C ILE A 39 -28.55 2.29 -7.59
N VAL A 40 -27.53 1.57 -7.12
CA VAL A 40 -26.78 0.59 -7.93
C VAL A 40 -27.69 -0.55 -8.41
N ASN A 41 -28.51 -1.10 -7.53
CA ASN A 41 -29.43 -2.19 -7.88
C ASN A 41 -30.49 -1.75 -8.90
N LYS A 42 -31.01 -0.52 -8.77
CA LYS A 42 -31.96 0.02 -9.74
C LYS A 42 -31.31 0.29 -11.08
N ALA A 43 -30.13 0.91 -11.09
CA ALA A 43 -29.37 1.14 -12.31
C ALA A 43 -29.05 -0.18 -13.04
N LYS A 44 -28.71 -1.24 -12.31
CA LYS A 44 -28.54 -2.58 -12.87
C LYS A 44 -29.82 -3.12 -13.48
N LYS A 45 -30.98 -2.95 -12.82
CA LYS A 45 -32.30 -3.35 -13.36
C LYS A 45 -32.68 -2.57 -14.62
N LEU A 46 -32.37 -1.28 -14.66
CA LEU A 46 -32.56 -0.40 -15.82
C LEU A 46 -31.51 -0.61 -16.92
N LYS A 47 -30.58 -1.57 -16.73
CA LYS A 47 -29.44 -1.80 -17.64
C LYS A 47 -28.60 -0.55 -17.90
N LEU A 48 -28.65 0.42 -16.99
CA LEU A 48 -27.70 1.54 -16.90
C LEU A 48 -26.30 1.07 -16.46
N SER A 49 -26.15 -0.25 -16.24
CA SER A 49 -24.90 -0.92 -15.87
C SER A 49 -23.73 -0.45 -16.74
N THR A 50 -22.80 0.21 -16.05
CA THR A 50 -21.41 0.65 -16.25
C THR A 50 -20.49 -0.07 -17.27
N THR A 51 -20.99 -0.78 -18.28
CA THR A 51 -20.15 -1.24 -19.41
C THR A 51 -19.73 -0.06 -20.29
N GLN A 52 -20.48 1.04 -20.27
CA GLN A 52 -19.95 2.33 -20.68
C GLN A 52 -19.01 2.80 -19.57
N LYS A 53 -17.73 2.38 -19.64
CA LYS A 53 -16.63 3.05 -18.97
C LYS A 53 -16.87 4.55 -19.13
N LEU A 54 -17.11 5.28 -18.03
CA LEU A 54 -17.25 6.74 -18.03
C LEU A 54 -16.20 7.29 -18.99
N LYS A 55 -16.62 7.82 -20.15
CA LYS A 55 -15.68 8.33 -21.13
C LYS A 55 -14.92 9.48 -20.47
N TRP A 56 -13.62 9.55 -20.71
CA TRP A 56 -12.85 10.72 -20.26
C TRP A 56 -13.32 11.91 -21.07
N THR A 57 -13.65 13.01 -20.39
CA THR A 57 -13.94 14.27 -21.09
C THR A 57 -12.63 14.95 -21.47
N GLU A 58 -12.67 15.84 -22.46
CA GLU A 58 -11.49 16.59 -22.89
C GLU A 58 -10.92 17.43 -21.73
N GLU A 59 -11.79 18.00 -20.88
CA GLU A 59 -11.39 18.76 -19.71
C GLU A 59 -10.67 17.89 -18.68
N GLU A 60 -11.14 16.66 -18.45
CA GLU A 60 -10.48 15.71 -17.56
C GLU A 60 -9.11 15.29 -18.12
N GLU A 61 -8.99 15.12 -19.44
CA GLU A 61 -7.73 14.78 -20.09
C GLU A 61 -6.70 15.93 -20.01
N VAL A 62 -7.13 17.17 -20.24
CA VAL A 62 -6.29 18.36 -20.08
C VAL A 62 -5.81 18.46 -18.63
N LYS A 63 -6.73 18.34 -17.67
CA LYS A 63 -6.41 18.37 -16.24
C LYS A 63 -5.46 17.24 -15.85
N LEU A 64 -5.63 16.04 -16.43
CA LEU A 64 -4.75 14.91 -16.16
C LEU A 64 -3.34 15.16 -16.71
N LYS A 65 -3.20 15.74 -17.91
CA LYS A 65 -1.89 16.13 -18.47
C LYS A 65 -1.14 17.10 -17.57
N GLU A 66 -1.84 18.07 -17.00
CA GLU A 66 -1.24 19.10 -16.14
C GLU A 66 -0.83 18.56 -14.76
N LEU A 67 -1.72 17.78 -14.13
CA LEU A 67 -1.51 17.33 -12.75
C LEU A 67 -0.70 16.04 -12.64
N PHE A 68 -0.77 15.15 -13.63
CA PHE A 68 -0.12 13.84 -13.54
C PHE A 68 1.39 13.94 -13.31
N PRO A 69 2.17 14.81 -13.97
CA PRO A 69 3.64 14.84 -13.80
C PRO A 69 4.09 15.11 -12.36
N CYS A 70 3.36 15.94 -11.62
CA CYS A 70 3.80 16.52 -10.35
C CYS A 70 3.04 16.07 -9.11
N ASN A 71 1.91 15.36 -9.26
CA ASN A 71 1.06 14.95 -8.14
C ASN A 71 1.14 13.46 -7.80
N THR A 72 0.87 13.11 -6.55
CA THR A 72 0.66 11.71 -6.14
C THR A 72 -0.71 11.18 -6.58
N ILE A 73 -0.91 9.86 -6.53
CA ILE A 73 -2.23 9.27 -6.86
C ILE A 73 -3.31 9.76 -5.89
N ASP A 74 -2.98 9.86 -4.60
CA ASP A 74 -3.93 10.33 -3.60
C ASP A 74 -4.33 11.79 -3.84
N GLU A 75 -3.37 12.66 -4.21
CA GLU A 75 -3.65 14.04 -4.62
C GLU A 75 -4.53 14.08 -5.88
N LEU A 76 -4.23 13.27 -6.91
CA LEU A 76 -5.05 13.20 -8.11
C LEU A 76 -6.49 12.77 -7.82
N LEU A 77 -6.71 11.84 -6.89
CA LEU A 77 -8.05 11.41 -6.49
C LEU A 77 -8.89 12.55 -5.89
N THR A 78 -8.26 13.54 -5.26
CA THR A 78 -8.98 14.74 -4.77
C THR A 78 -9.50 15.61 -5.93
N HIS A 79 -8.78 15.62 -7.05
CA HIS A 79 -9.13 16.39 -8.25
C HIS A 79 -10.06 15.64 -9.21
N PHE A 80 -10.10 14.30 -9.11
CA PHE A 80 -10.91 13.40 -9.94
C PHE A 80 -11.81 12.52 -9.05
N SER A 81 -12.72 13.15 -8.29
CA SER A 81 -13.61 12.47 -7.31
C SER A 81 -14.49 11.37 -7.90
N ASN A 82 -14.66 11.34 -9.23
CA ASN A 82 -15.50 10.39 -9.94
C ASN A 82 -14.67 9.25 -10.57
N ARG A 83 -13.35 9.26 -10.38
CA ARG A 83 -12.42 8.29 -10.95
C ARG A 83 -11.76 7.46 -9.86
N THR A 84 -11.42 6.23 -10.20
CA THR A 84 -10.61 5.36 -9.34
C THR A 84 -9.14 5.51 -9.68
N SER A 85 -8.25 5.14 -8.76
CA SER A 85 -6.80 5.13 -8.98
C SER A 85 -6.42 4.32 -10.23
N ASN A 86 -7.06 3.16 -10.42
CA ASN A 86 -6.87 2.32 -11.60
C ASN A 86 -7.33 3.00 -12.89
N SER A 87 -8.45 3.74 -12.86
CA SER A 87 -8.93 4.48 -14.04
C SER A 87 -7.97 5.60 -14.44
N ILE A 88 -7.45 6.36 -13.47
CA ILE A 88 -6.47 7.43 -13.68
C ILE A 88 -5.17 6.86 -14.25
N LEU A 89 -4.64 5.78 -13.68
CA LEU A 89 -3.42 5.13 -14.16
C LEU A 89 -3.58 4.54 -15.56
N ALA A 90 -4.73 3.91 -15.84
CA ALA A 90 -5.02 3.37 -17.16
C ALA A 90 -5.05 4.48 -18.22
N LYS A 91 -5.71 5.60 -17.92
CA LYS A 91 -5.78 6.73 -18.85
C LYS A 91 -4.43 7.43 -19.02
N ALA A 92 -3.67 7.63 -17.94
CA ALA A 92 -2.33 8.19 -18.03
C ALA A 92 -1.42 7.31 -18.89
N LYS A 93 -1.54 5.99 -18.80
CA LYS A 93 -0.82 5.04 -19.66
C LYS A 93 -1.27 5.13 -21.12
N GLU A 94 -2.57 5.19 -21.38
CA GLU A 94 -3.15 5.39 -22.72
C GLU A 94 -2.64 6.68 -23.38
N MET A 95 -2.51 7.75 -22.59
CA MET A 95 -1.99 9.05 -23.03
C MET A 95 -0.45 9.17 -22.96
N ASN A 96 0.25 8.09 -22.61
CA ASN A 96 1.70 8.03 -22.45
C ASN A 96 2.30 9.11 -21.52
N LEU A 97 1.57 9.48 -20.46
CA LEU A 97 2.01 10.45 -19.48
C LEU A 97 3.07 9.85 -18.56
N LYS A 98 4.09 10.66 -18.25
CA LYS A 98 5.18 10.28 -17.33
C LYS A 98 5.18 11.21 -16.13
N LYS A 99 5.69 10.70 -15.01
CA LYS A 99 6.00 11.54 -13.85
C LYS A 99 7.23 12.39 -14.17
N ASP A 100 7.23 13.61 -13.66
CA ASP A 100 8.38 14.49 -13.78
C ASP A 100 9.55 13.94 -12.95
N GLU A 101 10.79 14.08 -13.44
CA GLU A 101 11.97 13.54 -12.77
C GLU A 101 12.16 14.20 -11.39
N SER A 102 11.84 15.49 -11.25
CA SER A 102 11.93 16.17 -9.97
C SER A 102 10.94 15.59 -8.95
N HIS A 103 9.72 15.27 -9.42
CA HIS A 103 8.71 14.60 -8.59
C HIS A 103 9.15 13.18 -8.21
N ILE A 104 9.65 12.40 -9.17
CA ILE A 104 10.21 11.06 -8.93
C ILE A 104 11.30 11.13 -7.87
N GLN A 105 12.24 12.08 -8.00
CA GLN A 105 13.33 12.24 -7.07
C GLN A 105 12.86 12.70 -5.68
N LYS A 106 11.86 13.58 -5.61
CA LYS A 106 11.22 13.99 -4.34
C LYS A 106 10.59 12.78 -3.63
N VAL A 107 9.86 11.95 -4.36
CA VAL A 107 9.25 10.73 -3.81
C VAL A 107 10.32 9.73 -3.38
N ARG A 108 11.39 9.54 -4.17
CA ARG A 108 12.53 8.68 -3.82
C ARG A 108 13.25 9.15 -2.57
N ARG A 109 13.54 10.45 -2.44
CA ARG A 109 14.15 11.04 -1.24
C ARG A 109 13.26 10.84 0.00
N LYS A 110 11.94 11.03 -0.13
CA LYS A 110 10.99 10.75 0.97
C LYS A 110 10.97 9.27 1.34
N ARG A 111 11.15 8.37 0.37
CA ARG A 111 11.28 6.92 0.56
C ARG A 111 12.70 6.47 0.88
N SER A 112 13.64 7.40 1.09
CA SER A 112 15.05 7.09 1.31
C SER A 112 15.19 5.99 2.36
N THR A 113 15.65 4.83 1.89
CA THR A 113 15.96 3.65 2.68
C THR A 113 17.33 3.74 3.33
N ASN A 114 17.99 4.91 3.23
CA ASN A 114 19.30 5.13 3.81
C ASN A 114 19.17 5.05 5.32
N TRP A 115 19.89 4.09 5.90
CA TRP A 115 20.04 3.95 7.33
C TRP A 115 21.07 4.97 7.79
N THR A 116 20.72 5.72 8.82
CA THR A 116 21.64 6.64 9.50
C THR A 116 22.43 5.91 10.56
N GLU A 117 23.60 6.44 10.94
CA GLU A 117 24.40 5.86 12.02
C GLU A 117 23.61 5.82 13.35
N SER A 118 22.78 6.83 13.60
CA SER A 118 21.87 6.84 14.75
C SER A 118 20.86 5.70 14.73
N GLU A 119 20.32 5.36 13.55
CA GLU A 119 19.41 4.22 13.42
C GLU A 119 20.16 2.89 13.60
N ASP A 120 21.38 2.77 13.06
CA ASP A 120 22.22 1.59 13.26
C ASP A 120 22.60 1.40 14.73
N ALA A 121 22.86 2.49 15.47
CA ALA A 121 23.10 2.45 16.91
C ALA A 121 21.88 1.91 17.69
N ILE A 122 20.66 2.30 17.29
CA ILE A 122 19.41 1.75 17.85
C ILE A 122 19.31 0.25 17.56
N LEU A 123 19.65 -0.19 16.33
CA LEU A 123 19.66 -1.61 15.98
C LEU A 123 20.66 -2.39 16.84
N ARG A 124 21.89 -1.89 16.99
CA ARG A 124 22.93 -2.56 17.80
C ARG A 124 22.49 -2.72 19.25
N LYS A 125 21.80 -1.72 19.80
CA LYS A 125 21.34 -1.72 21.20
C LYS A 125 20.10 -2.59 21.45
N HIS A 126 19.08 -2.49 20.58
CA HIS A 126 17.75 -3.03 20.87
C HIS A 126 17.41 -4.31 20.10
N TYR A 127 18.04 -4.55 18.93
CA TYR A 127 17.75 -5.74 18.14
C TYR A 127 18.17 -7.06 18.82
N PRO A 128 19.32 -7.15 19.52
CA PRO A 128 19.73 -8.40 20.16
C PRO A 128 18.72 -8.93 21.18
N THR A 129 18.12 -8.06 22.00
CA THR A 129 17.25 -8.45 23.12
C THR A 129 15.84 -8.86 22.67
N GLY A 130 15.22 -8.09 21.79
CA GLY A 130 13.81 -8.28 21.41
C GLY A 130 13.54 -8.42 19.91
N GLY A 131 14.59 -8.46 19.08
CA GLY A 131 14.45 -8.46 17.62
C GLY A 131 13.90 -7.14 17.09
N TYR A 132 13.01 -7.21 16.10
CA TYR A 132 12.53 -6.00 15.43
C TYR A 132 11.55 -5.16 16.27
N LYS A 133 10.85 -5.76 17.25
CA LYS A 133 9.80 -5.06 18.04
C LYS A 133 10.34 -3.83 18.79
N PRO A 134 11.35 -3.95 19.66
CA PRO A 134 11.88 -2.79 20.40
C PRO A 134 12.56 -1.77 19.46
N VAL A 135 13.10 -2.21 18.32
CA VAL A 135 13.66 -1.31 17.31
C VAL A 135 12.55 -0.51 16.62
N ASN A 136 11.41 -1.13 16.32
CA ASN A 136 10.27 -0.49 15.67
C ASN A 136 9.61 0.56 16.59
N GLU A 137 9.56 0.30 17.90
CA GLU A 137 9.10 1.31 18.88
C GLU A 137 9.93 2.60 18.85
N GLN A 138 11.24 2.48 18.59
CA GLN A 138 12.15 3.63 18.45
C GLN A 138 12.16 4.20 17.01
N LEU A 139 11.87 3.38 16.01
CA LEU A 139 11.89 3.71 14.59
C LEU A 139 10.54 3.35 13.93
N PRO A 140 9.44 4.04 14.28
CA PRO A 140 8.09 3.67 13.82
C PRO A 140 7.89 3.87 12.31
N HIS A 141 8.74 4.68 11.68
CA HIS A 141 8.78 4.84 10.21
C HIS A 141 9.45 3.66 9.49
N ARG A 142 10.14 2.75 10.20
CA ARG A 142 10.80 1.58 9.62
C ARG A 142 9.93 0.34 9.79
N ASN A 143 9.67 -0.36 8.69
CA ASN A 143 8.93 -1.61 8.76
C ASN A 143 9.81 -2.77 9.26
N ALA A 144 9.19 -3.81 9.83
CA ALA A 144 9.89 -4.96 10.41
C ALA A 144 10.86 -5.67 9.43
N LYS A 145 10.48 -5.78 8.15
CA LYS A 145 11.32 -6.40 7.12
C LYS A 145 12.59 -5.59 6.86
N SER A 146 12.49 -4.26 6.84
CA SER A 146 13.63 -3.36 6.66
C SER A 146 14.60 -3.44 7.82
N ILE A 147 14.09 -3.50 9.06
CA ILE A 147 14.88 -3.65 10.28
C ILE A 147 15.63 -4.99 10.26
N LEU A 148 14.94 -6.09 9.95
CA LEU A 148 15.55 -7.42 9.82
C LEU A 148 16.66 -7.41 8.75
N SER A 149 16.38 -6.86 7.57
CA SER A 149 17.36 -6.78 6.49
C SER A 149 18.60 -5.96 6.87
N ARG A 150 18.42 -4.85 7.60
CA ARG A 150 19.55 -4.05 8.08
C ARG A 150 20.33 -4.77 9.17
N ALA A 151 19.66 -5.39 10.13
CA ALA A 151 20.32 -6.19 11.17
C ALA A 151 21.19 -7.31 10.56
N VAL A 152 20.70 -8.01 9.54
CA VAL A 152 21.50 -9.00 8.79
C VAL A 152 22.72 -8.35 8.14
N LYS A 153 22.57 -7.20 7.48
CA LYS A 153 23.69 -6.46 6.87
C LYS A 153 24.73 -5.98 7.89
N LEU A 154 24.30 -5.63 9.10
CA LEU A 154 25.18 -5.23 10.21
C LEU A 154 25.73 -6.43 11.00
N GLY A 155 25.35 -7.66 10.65
CA GLY A 155 25.74 -8.87 11.38
C GLY A 155 25.10 -9.01 12.76
N ILE A 156 24.05 -8.25 13.08
CA ILE A 156 23.41 -8.24 14.39
C ILE A 156 22.46 -9.43 14.50
N LYS A 157 22.75 -10.31 15.46
CA LYS A 157 21.93 -11.49 15.78
C LYS A 157 21.17 -11.28 17.07
N ARG A 158 20.05 -12.00 17.21
CA ARG A 158 19.28 -12.01 18.45
C ARG A 158 20.01 -12.89 19.48
N ILE A 159 20.15 -12.40 20.70
CA ILE A 159 20.61 -13.21 21.83
C ILE A 159 19.47 -14.11 22.32
N ASP A 160 19.83 -15.29 22.80
CA ASP A 160 18.85 -16.18 23.43
C ASP A 160 18.38 -15.64 24.79
N LYS A 161 17.48 -16.36 25.46
CA LYS A 161 16.93 -15.97 26.77
C LYS A 161 17.98 -15.85 27.90
N TYR A 162 19.20 -16.32 27.66
CA TYR A 162 20.32 -16.30 28.59
C TYR A 162 21.41 -15.30 28.18
N GLY A 163 21.20 -14.51 27.12
CA GLY A 163 22.17 -13.54 26.64
C GLY A 163 23.22 -14.11 25.67
N TRP A 164 23.10 -15.37 25.26
CA TRP A 164 24.08 -16.02 24.39
C TRP A 164 23.75 -15.85 22.90
N ASN A 165 24.78 -15.55 22.11
CA ASN A 165 24.72 -15.55 20.66
C ASN A 165 25.41 -16.82 20.12
N TRP A 166 24.66 -17.93 20.03
CA TRP A 166 25.20 -19.22 19.60
C TRP A 166 25.72 -19.18 18.16
N ASN A 167 26.92 -19.73 17.96
CA ASN A 167 27.43 -20.08 16.65
C ASN A 167 26.62 -21.27 16.11
N ARG A 168 26.20 -21.18 14.85
CA ARG A 168 25.44 -22.22 14.14
C ARG A 168 26.28 -22.72 12.99
N GLU A 169 26.74 -23.95 13.10
CA GLU A 169 27.49 -24.64 12.06
C GLU A 169 26.64 -25.75 11.47
N VAL A 170 26.53 -25.80 10.14
CA VAL A 170 25.87 -26.90 9.46
C VAL A 170 26.84 -28.09 9.45
N VAL A 171 26.44 -29.18 10.09
CA VAL A 171 27.25 -30.40 10.23
C VAL A 171 27.03 -31.32 9.05
N SER A 172 25.77 -31.53 8.66
CA SER A 172 25.41 -32.34 7.49
C SER A 172 24.09 -31.89 6.90
N ILE A 173 23.91 -32.16 5.61
CA ILE A 173 22.65 -31.96 4.88
C ILE A 173 22.32 -33.29 4.22
N GLU A 174 21.14 -33.82 4.51
CA GLU A 174 20.62 -35.06 3.95
C GLU A 174 19.34 -34.76 3.17
N ASP A 175 19.33 -35.07 1.88
CA ASP A 175 18.16 -34.91 1.02
C ASP A 175 17.46 -36.26 0.85
N ILE A 176 16.28 -36.43 1.45
CA ILE A 176 15.44 -37.63 1.36
C ILE A 176 14.18 -37.29 0.54
N GLY A 177 14.23 -37.61 -0.75
CA GLY A 177 13.18 -37.28 -1.71
C GLY A 177 13.01 -35.76 -1.85
N HIS A 178 11.84 -35.24 -1.49
CA HIS A 178 11.57 -33.79 -1.49
C HIS A 178 11.84 -33.11 -0.14
N ARG A 179 12.32 -33.85 0.87
CA ARG A 179 12.65 -33.30 2.19
C ARG A 179 14.14 -33.14 2.34
N ARG A 180 14.56 -31.95 2.75
CA ARG A 180 15.93 -31.64 3.16
C ARG A 180 16.01 -31.61 4.68
N THR A 181 16.84 -32.48 5.24
CA THR A 181 17.21 -32.49 6.66
C THR A 181 18.56 -31.78 6.81
N VAL A 182 18.64 -30.78 7.69
CA VAL A 182 19.89 -30.06 7.97
C VAL A 182 20.24 -30.29 9.44
N VAL A 183 21.37 -30.93 9.70
CA VAL A 183 21.91 -31.10 11.06
C VAL A 183 22.75 -29.88 11.40
N ILE A 184 22.40 -29.17 12.48
CA ILE A 184 23.07 -27.94 12.92
C ILE A 184 23.68 -28.18 14.30
N LYS A 185 24.98 -27.89 14.44
CA LYS A 185 25.68 -27.84 15.74
C LYS A 185 25.65 -26.41 16.28
N PHE A 186 25.33 -26.30 17.56
CA PHE A 186 25.36 -25.05 18.29
C PHE A 186 26.60 -25.02 19.18
N THR A 187 27.45 -24.00 19.01
CA THR A 187 28.62 -23.77 19.86
C THR A 187 28.51 -22.43 20.56
N LYS A 188 28.97 -22.35 21.81
CA LYS A 188 29.06 -21.07 22.51
C LYS A 188 30.09 -20.20 21.79
N PRO A 189 29.85 -18.89 21.61
CA PRO A 189 30.89 -18.00 21.11
C PRO A 189 32.06 -17.99 22.10
N GLU A 190 33.29 -18.04 21.59
CA GLU A 190 34.48 -17.82 22.41
C GLU A 190 34.41 -16.38 22.96
N ILE A 191 34.36 -16.26 24.29
CA ILE A 191 34.54 -14.96 24.94
C ILE A 191 36.05 -14.81 25.09
N GLU A 192 36.68 -13.99 24.26
CA GLU A 192 37.98 -13.41 24.60
C GLU A 192 37.73 -12.50 25.82
N ILE A 193 37.97 -13.05 27.01
CA ILE A 193 38.09 -12.24 28.21
C ILE A 193 39.46 -11.59 28.07
N GLY A 194 39.49 -10.35 27.56
CA GLY A 194 40.69 -9.53 27.60
C GLY A 194 41.14 -9.38 29.04
N GLU A 195 42.39 -9.78 29.30
CA GLU A 195 43.10 -9.56 30.56
C GLU A 195 43.20 -8.07 30.93
#